data_AF-A0ABD0UZF1-F1
#
_entry.id   AF-A0ABD0UZF1-F1
#
_cell.length_a   1.000
_cell.length_b   1.000
_cell.length_c   1.000
_cell.angle_alpha   90.00
_cell.angle_beta   90.00
_cell.angle_gamma   90.00
#
_symmetry.space_group_name_H-M   'P 1'
#
loop_
_entity.id
_entity.type
_entity.pdbx_description
1 polymer ?
#
loop_
_entity_poly.entity_id
_entity_poly.type
_entity_poly.pdbx_seq_one_letter_code
_entity_poly.pdbx_strand_id
1 'polypeptide(L)'
;MSSEADDFGSNTKSLHFLLVPMMAQGHMIPMVDLARFLAARGTLVTFATTPVNLARIQTTIDGAAASTLPIRFVELHFPTMEAGLPDGCENADLIPSADLFVQFMNALSLLRRPLEAYLKDLDLTQ
;
A
#
# COMPACT_ATOMS: atom_id res chain seq x y z
N MET A 1 1.30 -32.84 44.32
CA MET A 1 0.42 -32.38 43.22
C MET A 1 0.95 -31.04 42.78
N SER A 2 1.94 -31.07 41.89
CA SER A 2 2.56 -29.88 41.32
C SER A 2 1.89 -29.63 39.98
N SER A 3 1.29 -28.46 39.81
CA SER A 3 0.63 -28.04 38.58
C SER A 3 1.69 -27.70 37.52
N GLU A 4 1.81 -28.54 36.50
CA GLU A 4 2.39 -28.15 35.23
C GLU A 4 1.36 -27.26 34.53
N ALA A 5 1.61 -25.95 34.54
CA ALA A 5 0.96 -25.05 33.62
C ALA A 5 1.71 -25.17 32.30
N ASP A 6 1.09 -25.85 31.33
CA ASP A 6 1.55 -25.86 29.96
C ASP A 6 1.52 -24.43 29.41
N ASP A 7 2.69 -23.81 29.34
CA ASP A 7 2.95 -22.58 28.60
C ASP A 7 2.82 -22.90 27.10
N PHE A 8 1.58 -22.88 26.60
CA PHE A 8 1.33 -22.75 25.18
C PHE A 8 1.68 -21.32 24.78
N GLY A 9 2.99 -21.06 24.68
CA GLY A 9 3.54 -19.96 23.92
C GLY A 9 3.00 -20.05 22.50
N SER A 10 1.88 -19.38 22.26
CA SER A 10 1.24 -19.24 20.97
C SER A 10 2.24 -18.56 20.03
N ASN A 11 3.03 -19.35 19.31
CA ASN A 11 3.84 -18.89 18.19
C ASN A 11 2.90 -18.60 17.00
N THR A 12 1.89 -17.77 17.24
CA THR A 12 1.02 -17.23 16.20
C THR A 12 1.82 -16.21 15.43
N LYS A 13 2.34 -16.61 14.27
CA LYS A 13 2.87 -15.68 13.28
C LYS A 13 1.84 -14.56 13.07
N SER A 14 2.22 -13.33 13.38
CA SER A 14 1.39 -12.18 13.12
C SER A 14 1.16 -12.07 11.62
N LEU A 15 -0.10 -11.88 11.21
CA LEU A 15 -0.40 -11.67 9.80
C LEU A 15 0.17 -10.33 9.34
N HIS A 16 0.59 -10.26 8.07
CA HIS A 16 1.02 -9.03 7.43
C HIS A 16 0.31 -8.93 6.07
N PHE A 17 -0.48 -7.87 5.89
CA PHE A 17 -1.18 -7.61 4.63
C PHE A 17 -0.44 -6.55 3.80
N LEU A 18 -0.19 -6.85 2.53
CA LEU A 18 0.20 -5.86 1.53
C LEU A 18 -1.02 -5.48 0.71
N LEU A 19 -1.40 -4.21 0.74
CA LEU A 19 -2.49 -3.66 -0.06
C LEU A 19 -1.92 -2.93 -1.28
N VAL A 20 -2.39 -3.32 -2.47
CA VAL A 20 -1.97 -2.74 -3.75
C VAL A 20 -3.21 -2.21 -4.49
N PRO A 21 -3.70 -1.01 -4.13
CA PRO A 21 -4.86 -0.42 -4.77
C PRO A 21 -4.56 -0.02 -6.22
N MET A 22 -5.63 0.13 -7.00
CA MET A 22 -5.57 0.91 -8.24
C MET A 22 -5.41 2.39 -7.91
N MET A 23 -4.56 3.11 -8.65
CA MET A 23 -4.28 4.55 -8.49
C MET A 23 -5.41 5.40 -9.06
N ALA A 24 -6.58 5.29 -8.43
CA ALA A 24 -7.80 6.03 -8.73
C ALA A 24 -8.54 6.29 -7.42
N GLN A 25 -9.03 7.52 -7.20
CA GLN A 25 -9.61 7.92 -5.91
C GLN A 25 -10.72 6.98 -5.41
N GLY A 26 -11.60 6.53 -6.32
CA GLY A 26 -12.68 5.57 -6.00
C GLY A 26 -12.21 4.19 -5.53
N HIS A 27 -10.96 3.81 -5.79
CA HIS A 27 -10.33 2.58 -5.28
C HIS A 27 -9.44 2.85 -4.07
N MET A 28 -8.70 3.95 -4.09
CA MET A 28 -7.74 4.28 -3.03
C MET A 28 -8.43 4.55 -1.70
N ILE A 29 -9.51 5.35 -1.69
CA ILE A 29 -10.21 5.71 -0.45
C ILE A 29 -10.73 4.46 0.30
N PRO A 30 -11.49 3.54 -0.34
CA PRO A 30 -11.91 2.31 0.31
C PRO A 30 -10.75 1.42 0.77
N MET A 31 -9.65 1.40 0.03
CA MET A 31 -8.48 0.61 0.39
C MET A 31 -7.75 1.17 1.62
N VAL A 32 -7.75 2.50 1.80
CA VAL A 32 -7.25 3.13 3.03
C VAL A 32 -8.15 2.77 4.22
N ASP A 33 -9.47 2.74 4.04
CA ASP A 33 -10.39 2.30 5.09
C ASP A 33 -10.21 0.82 5.44
N LEU A 34 -9.97 -0.04 4.43
CA LEU A 34 -9.59 -1.43 4.65
C LEU A 34 -8.28 -1.55 5.43
N ALA A 35 -7.28 -0.73 5.10
CA ALA A 35 -6.00 -0.70 5.82
C ALA A 35 -6.22 -0.39 7.30
N ARG A 36 -7.02 0.65 7.61
CA ARG A 36 -7.36 1.01 9.00
C ARG A 36 -8.11 -0.12 9.70
N PHE A 37 -9.08 -0.74 9.03
CA PHE A 37 -9.87 -1.82 9.59
C PHE A 37 -9.02 -3.04 9.96
N LEU A 38 -8.08 -3.43 9.09
CA LEU A 38 -7.15 -4.52 9.36
C LEU A 38 -6.16 -4.14 10.48
N ALA A 39 -5.60 -2.93 10.42
CA ALA A 39 -4.62 -2.45 11.40
C ALA A 39 -5.21 -2.27 12.80
N ALA A 40 -6.48 -1.87 12.91
CA ALA A 40 -7.20 -1.77 14.19
C ALA A 40 -7.35 -3.13 14.90
N ARG A 41 -7.14 -4.25 14.20
CA ARG A 41 -7.09 -5.61 14.78
C ARG A 41 -5.68 -6.02 15.21
N GLY A 42 -4.73 -5.08 15.24
CA GLY A 42 -3.33 -5.33 15.61
C GLY A 42 -2.48 -5.99 14.51
N THR A 43 -2.98 -6.02 13.27
CA THR A 43 -2.26 -6.64 12.14
C THR A 43 -1.42 -5.62 11.38
N LEU A 44 -0.18 -5.96 11.03
CA LEU A 44 0.64 -5.08 10.20
C LEU A 44 0.04 -4.96 8.80
N VAL A 45 -0.11 -3.73 8.31
CA VAL A 45 -0.54 -3.45 6.94
C VAL A 45 0.52 -2.59 6.25
N THR A 46 1.03 -3.05 5.11
CA THR A 46 1.78 -2.19 4.19
C THR A 46 0.85 -1.76 3.06
N PHE A 47 0.79 -0.47 2.78
CA PHE A 47 0.04 0.12 1.69
C PHE A 47 1.00 0.54 0.58
N ALA A 48 0.92 -0.12 -0.58
CA ALA A 48 1.70 0.25 -1.75
C ALA A 48 1.03 1.39 -2.49
N THR A 49 1.80 2.44 -2.78
CA THR A 49 1.31 3.61 -3.50
C THR A 49 2.48 4.28 -4.22
N THR A 50 2.27 5.48 -4.74
CA THR A 50 3.29 6.29 -5.43
C THR A 50 3.43 7.64 -4.71
N PRO A 51 4.52 8.40 -4.92
CA PRO A 51 4.78 9.62 -4.16
C PRO A 51 3.63 10.66 -4.22
N VAL A 52 3.07 10.92 -5.41
CA VAL A 52 1.96 11.88 -5.56
C VAL A 52 0.71 11.36 -4.86
N ASN A 53 0.43 10.06 -4.97
CA ASN A 53 -0.72 9.44 -4.34
C ASN A 53 -0.59 9.38 -2.82
N LEU A 54 0.60 9.13 -2.29
CA LEU A 54 0.88 9.15 -0.85
C LEU A 54 0.58 10.53 -0.28
N ALA A 55 1.14 11.59 -0.87
CA ALA A 55 0.91 12.96 -0.43
C ALA A 55 -0.59 13.32 -0.38
N ARG A 56 -1.40 12.77 -1.29
CA ARG A 56 -2.85 12.99 -1.34
C ARG A 56 -3.63 12.25 -0.26
N ILE A 57 -3.20 11.05 0.15
CA ILE A 57 -3.89 10.24 1.17
C ILE A 57 -3.34 10.45 2.58
N GLN A 58 -2.14 11.01 2.71
CA GLN A 58 -1.43 11.20 3.98
C GLN A 58 -2.29 11.92 5.02
N THR A 59 -2.95 13.01 4.62
CA THR A 59 -3.85 13.79 5.50
C THR A 59 -5.04 12.98 6.02
N THR A 60 -5.53 12.02 5.23
CA THR A 60 -6.60 11.13 5.67
C THR A 60 -6.08 10.19 6.76
N ILE A 61 -4.80 9.78 6.65
CA ILE A 61 -4.17 8.76 7.50
C ILE A 61 -3.57 9.36 8.78
N ASP A 62 -3.14 10.62 8.77
CA ASP A 62 -2.44 11.27 9.90
C ASP A 62 -3.35 11.65 11.10
N GLY A 63 -4.61 11.24 11.12
CA GLY A 63 -5.47 11.41 12.29
C GLY A 63 -4.85 10.78 13.55
N ALA A 64 -5.03 11.38 14.73
CA ALA A 64 -4.37 10.95 15.97
C ALA A 64 -4.65 9.48 16.38
N ALA A 65 -5.79 8.91 15.97
CA ALA A 65 -6.11 7.50 16.18
C ALA A 65 -5.47 6.56 15.14
N ALA A 66 -5.07 7.10 13.98
CA ALA A 66 -4.46 6.35 12.89
C ALA A 66 -2.93 6.38 12.95
N SER A 67 -2.32 7.36 13.62
CA SER A 67 -0.88 7.39 13.91
C SER A 67 -0.41 6.29 14.88
N THR A 68 -1.33 5.64 15.59
CA THR A 68 -1.05 4.48 16.46
C THR A 68 -1.30 3.14 15.77
N LEU A 69 -1.89 3.13 14.57
CA LEU A 69 -2.16 1.91 13.82
C LEU A 69 -0.88 1.41 13.14
N PRO A 70 -0.65 0.08 13.09
CA PRO A 70 0.51 -0.52 12.41
C PRO A 70 0.34 -0.49 10.88
N ILE A 71 0.30 0.71 10.29
CA ILE A 71 0.23 0.94 8.85
C ILE A 71 1.57 1.51 8.37
N ARG A 72 2.15 0.88 7.36
CA ARG A 72 3.35 1.34 6.66
C ARG A 72 3.01 1.69 5.23
N PHE A 73 3.79 2.58 4.63
CA PHE A 73 3.69 2.91 3.21
C PHE A 73 4.93 2.42 2.49
N VAL A 74 4.73 1.89 1.28
CA VAL A 74 5.82 1.71 0.32
C VAL A 74 5.53 2.58 -0.89
N GLU A 75 6.46 3.46 -1.20
CA GLU A 75 6.42 4.35 -2.35
C GLU A 75 7.10 3.67 -3.52
N LEU A 76 6.31 3.29 -4.51
CA LEU A 76 6.78 2.79 -5.80
C LEU A 76 6.91 4.00 -6.75
N HIS A 77 8.09 4.13 -7.36
CA HIS A 77 8.29 5.13 -8.40
C HIS A 77 7.33 4.87 -9.57
N PHE A 78 6.49 5.86 -9.89
CA PHE A 78 5.55 5.76 -10.99
C PHE A 78 6.24 6.17 -12.30
N PRO A 79 6.29 5.30 -13.32
CA PRO A 79 7.07 5.53 -14.53
C PRO A 79 6.31 6.42 -15.53
N THR A 80 6.07 7.68 -15.17
CA THR A 80 5.39 8.66 -16.03
C THR A 80 6.14 8.81 -17.35
N MET A 81 7.44 9.00 -17.29
CA MET A 81 8.26 9.34 -18.45
C MET A 81 8.40 8.17 -19.42
N GLU A 82 8.62 6.96 -18.93
CA GLU A 82 8.71 5.74 -19.74
C GLU A 82 7.39 5.43 -20.44
N ALA A 83 6.26 5.84 -19.85
CA ALA A 83 4.93 5.66 -20.42
C ALA A 83 4.50 6.82 -21.34
N GLY A 84 5.26 7.92 -21.43
CA GLY A 84 4.88 9.11 -22.19
C GLY A 84 3.78 9.94 -21.54
N LEU A 85 3.68 9.89 -20.21
CA LEU A 85 2.79 10.74 -19.41
C LEU A 85 3.51 12.01 -18.95
N PRO A 86 2.78 13.13 -18.74
CA PRO A 86 3.30 14.28 -18.04
C PRO A 86 3.71 13.94 -16.59
N ASP A 87 4.65 14.71 -16.06
CA ASP A 87 5.08 14.58 -14.67
C ASP A 87 3.92 14.80 -13.70
N GLY A 88 3.85 13.96 -12.67
CA GLY A 88 2.82 14.02 -11.64
C GLY A 88 1.50 13.34 -12.01
N CYS A 89 1.33 12.81 -13.23
CA CYS A 89 0.15 12.04 -13.64
C CYS A 89 0.14 10.61 -13.07
N GLU A 90 0.24 10.47 -11.74
CA GLU A 90 0.30 9.16 -11.07
C GLU A 90 -1.08 8.63 -10.64
N ASN A 91 -2.15 9.40 -10.84
CA ASN A 91 -3.53 8.98 -10.56
C ASN A 91 -4.40 9.19 -11.80
N ALA A 92 -5.43 8.35 -11.96
CA ALA A 92 -6.35 8.42 -13.08
C ALA A 92 -7.04 9.79 -13.23
N ASP A 93 -7.30 10.49 -12.13
CA ASP A 93 -7.92 11.82 -12.16
C ASP A 93 -6.95 12.97 -12.45
N LEU A 94 -5.64 12.69 -12.47
CA LEU A 94 -4.58 13.66 -12.83
C LEU A 94 -4.19 13.57 -14.31
N ILE A 95 -4.77 12.64 -15.08
CA ILE A 95 -4.51 12.52 -16.50
C ILE A 95 -5.22 13.67 -17.23
N PRO A 96 -4.51 14.48 -18.05
CA PRO A 96 -5.08 15.69 -18.62
C PRO A 96 -6.05 15.44 -19.79
N SER A 97 -6.04 14.25 -20.38
CA SER A 97 -6.96 13.87 -21.45
C SER A 97 -7.20 12.35 -21.48
N ALA A 98 -8.35 11.93 -22.02
CA ALA A 98 -8.69 10.51 -22.16
C ALA A 98 -7.73 9.75 -23.10
N ASP A 99 -7.11 10.44 -24.05
CA ASP A 99 -6.15 9.85 -25.00
C ASP A 99 -4.88 9.33 -24.32
N LEU A 100 -4.58 9.80 -23.10
CA LEU A 100 -3.44 9.38 -22.30
C LEU A 100 -3.76 8.19 -21.37
N PHE A 101 -5.00 7.70 -21.37
CA PHE A 101 -5.42 6.62 -20.47
C PHE A 101 -4.67 5.31 -20.76
N VAL A 102 -4.38 5.01 -22.04
CA VAL A 102 -3.62 3.82 -22.42
C VAL A 102 -2.19 3.89 -21.87
N GLN A 103 -1.55 5.06 -21.93
CA GLN A 103 -0.23 5.33 -21.37
C GLN A 103 -0.24 5.13 -19.86
N PHE A 104 -1.28 5.60 -19.18
CA PHE A 104 -1.47 5.35 -17.75
C PHE A 104 -1.60 3.86 -17.40
N MET A 105 -2.37 3.09 -18.17
CA MET A 105 -2.47 1.64 -17.97
C MET A 105 -1.14 0.92 -18.23
N ASN A 106 -0.35 1.41 -19.20
CA ASN A 106 1.00 0.91 -19.44
C ASN A 106 1.94 1.22 -18.27
N ALA A 107 1.90 2.45 -17.72
CA ALA A 107 2.69 2.85 -16.56
C ALA A 107 2.39 1.97 -15.33
N LEU A 108 1.10 1.67 -15.09
CA LEU A 108 0.69 0.75 -14.01
C LEU A 108 1.29 -0.64 -14.19
N SER A 109 1.34 -1.15 -15.42
CA SER A 109 1.90 -2.47 -15.71
C SER A 109 3.40 -2.55 -15.41
N LEU A 110 4.13 -1.44 -15.55
CA LEU A 110 5.55 -1.33 -15.24
C LEU A 110 5.84 -1.41 -13.72
N LEU A 111 4.85 -1.13 -12.86
CA LEU A 111 4.99 -1.28 -11.40
C LEU A 111 5.11 -2.73 -10.93
N ARG A 112 4.83 -3.70 -11.81
CA ARG A 112 4.96 -5.13 -11.49
C ARG A 112 6.35 -5.47 -10.96
N ARG A 113 7.41 -5.05 -11.66
CA ARG A 113 8.80 -5.37 -11.27
C ARG A 113 9.20 -4.78 -9.92
N PRO A 114 9.02 -3.47 -9.65
CA PRO A 114 9.36 -2.91 -8.34
C PRO A 114 8.50 -3.51 -7.21
N LEU A 115 7.23 -3.83 -7.47
CA LEU A 115 6.39 -4.53 -6.50
C LEU A 115 6.89 -5.96 -6.19
N GLU A 116 7.25 -6.74 -7.22
CA GLU A 116 7.83 -8.08 -7.05
C GLU A 116 9.17 -8.04 -6.32
N ALA A 117 10.00 -7.03 -6.56
CA ALA A 117 11.25 -6.82 -5.83
C ALA A 117 10.99 -6.54 -4.35
N TYR A 118 10.06 -5.63 -4.05
CA TYR A 118 9.67 -5.32 -2.68
C TYR A 118 9.12 -6.56 -1.93
N LEU A 119 8.29 -7.37 -2.59
CA LEU A 119 7.77 -8.61 -2.02
C LEU A 119 8.90 -9.59 -1.64
N LYS A 120 9.91 -9.75 -2.48
CA LYS A 120 11.06 -10.62 -2.17
C LYS A 120 11.85 -10.11 -0.97
N ASP A 121 12.03 -8.80 -0.85
CA ASP A 121 12.74 -8.20 0.28
C ASP A 121 11.94 -8.34 1.59
N LEU A 122 10.61 -8.28 1.52
CA LEU A 122 9.74 -8.56 2.67
C LEU A 122 9.87 -10.01 3.16
N ASP A 123 9.93 -10.98 2.26
CA ASP A 123 10.08 -12.40 2.62
C ASP A 123 11.44 -12.71 3.28
N LEU A 124 12.46 -11.89 3.00
CA LEU A 124 13.80 -12.03 3.59
C LEU A 124 13.93 -11.33 4.96
N THR A 125 12.97 -10.48 5.33
CA THR A 125 13.02 -9.65 6.55
C THR A 125 11.97 -10.02 7.60
N GLN A 126 11.19 -11.08 7.36
CA GLN A 126 10.24 -11.68 8.32
C GLN A 126 10.72 -13.05 8.81
#